data_AF-A0A8J7L1F6-F1
#
_entry.id   AF-A0A8J7L1F6-F1
#
_cell.length_a   1.000
_cell.length_b   1.000
_cell.length_c   1.000
_cell.angle_alpha   90.00
_cell.angle_beta   90.00
_cell.angle_gamma   90.00
#
_symmetry.space_group_name_H-M   'P 1'
#
loop_
_entity.id
_entity.type
_entity.pdbx_description
1 polymer ?
#
loop_
_entity_poly.entity_id
_entity_poly.type
_entity_poly.pdbx_seq_one_letter_code
_entity_poly.pdbx_strand_id
1 'polypeptide(L)'
;MTPTETQIREQARDWFIALRDNPSSAQRAACDQWRQSNPAHDDAYRAVEAVWQATAAPGKRLAEKESAVLAVYLTAIKQEKRHQRARRWLISASACCALVLAGILWLENPYWIQNATASHSASKGERRDVTLADGSRVLLDADSAFNVEFTPQGRRVHLLLW
;
A
#
# COMPACT_ATOMS: atom_id res chain seq x y z
N MET A 1 39.98 12.49 59.27
CA MET A 1 39.51 13.80 58.78
C MET A 1 38.13 13.59 58.19
N THR A 2 37.08 14.11 58.83
CA THR A 2 35.72 14.00 58.29
C THR A 2 35.61 14.92 57.06
N PRO A 3 35.07 14.45 55.93
CA PRO A 3 34.90 15.29 54.75
C PRO A 3 33.99 16.48 55.05
N THR A 4 34.36 17.65 54.53
CA THR A 4 33.55 18.88 54.66
C THR A 4 32.30 18.77 53.80
N GLU A 5 31.20 19.42 54.18
CA GLU A 5 29.93 19.43 53.43
C GLU A 5 30.10 19.76 51.94
N THR A 6 31.00 20.68 51.60
CA THR A 6 31.34 21.01 50.21
C THR A 6 31.92 19.82 49.44
N GLN A 7 32.81 19.05 50.06
CA GLN A 7 33.41 17.86 49.42
C GLN A 7 32.37 16.77 49.20
N ILE A 8 31.43 16.62 50.14
CA ILE A 8 30.32 15.67 50.00
C ILE A 8 29.42 16.04 48.82
N ARG A 9 29.09 17.33 48.65
CA ARG A 9 28.30 17.81 47.51
C ARG A 9 29.03 17.65 46.17
N GLU A 10 30.34 17.86 46.14
CA GLU A 10 31.16 17.62 44.93
C GLU A 10 31.15 16.14 44.55
N GLN A 11 31.38 15.26 45.52
CA GLN A 11 31.30 13.80 45.31
C GLN A 11 29.91 13.36 44.84
N ALA A 12 28.84 13.94 45.40
CA ALA A 12 27.46 13.68 44.96
C ALA A 12 27.24 14.04 43.49
N ARG A 13 27.74 15.20 43.05
CA ARG A 13 27.67 15.64 41.65
C ARG A 13 28.46 14.71 40.74
N ASP A 14 29.66 14.32 41.14
CA ASP A 14 30.54 13.46 40.34
C ASP A 14 29.92 12.07 40.15
N TRP A 15 29.34 11.49 41.21
CA TRP A 15 28.56 10.25 41.11
C TRP A 15 27.34 10.40 40.20
N PHE A 16 26.61 11.50 40.33
CA PHE A 16 25.42 11.77 39.51
C PHE A 16 25.75 11.97 38.01
N ILE A 17 26.95 12.45 37.67
CA ILE A 17 27.45 12.51 36.29
C ILE A 17 27.86 11.10 35.82
N ALA A 18 28.63 10.37 36.63
CA ALA A 18 29.13 9.03 36.27
C ALA A 18 28.01 8.01 35.98
N LEU A 19 26.83 8.18 36.60
CA LEU A 19 25.70 7.26 36.46
C LEU A 19 24.74 7.54 35.29
N ARG A 20 24.93 8.61 34.52
CA ARG A 20 23.89 9.08 33.57
C ARG A 20 23.91 8.45 32.18
N ASP A 21 25.06 7.99 31.73
CA ASP A 21 25.21 7.44 30.38
C ASP A 21 25.01 5.92 30.40
N ASN A 22 26.08 5.18 30.68
CA ASN A 22 26.06 3.72 30.74
C ASN A 22 27.00 3.20 31.85
N PRO A 23 26.60 3.35 33.13
CA PRO A 23 27.46 2.96 34.22
C PRO A 23 27.62 1.44 34.27
N SER A 24 28.84 0.97 34.52
CA SER A 24 29.08 -0.44 34.83
C SER A 24 28.36 -0.85 36.12
N SER A 25 28.16 -2.15 36.32
CA SER A 25 27.63 -2.69 37.59
C SER A 25 28.54 -2.31 38.77
N ALA A 26 29.86 -2.28 38.56
CA ALA A 26 30.84 -1.86 39.56
C ALA A 26 30.68 -0.39 39.97
N GLN A 27 30.43 0.52 39.02
CA GLN A 27 30.20 1.94 39.31
C GLN A 27 28.92 2.16 40.11
N ARG A 28 27.85 1.42 39.81
CA ARG A 28 26.60 1.45 40.59
C ARG A 28 26.84 0.98 42.03
N ALA A 29 27.49 -0.17 42.19
CA ALA A 29 27.80 -0.72 43.51
C ALA A 29 28.69 0.21 44.34
N ALA A 30 29.70 0.84 43.73
CA ALA A 30 30.59 1.78 44.40
C ALA A 30 29.85 3.07 44.84
N CYS A 31 28.95 3.58 44.00
CA CYS A 31 28.09 4.70 44.36
C CYS A 31 27.15 4.35 45.52
N ASP A 32 26.51 3.17 45.48
CA ASP A 32 25.60 2.72 46.54
C ASP A 32 26.35 2.53 47.87
N GLN A 33 27.56 1.98 47.83
CA GLN A 33 28.42 1.87 49.00
C GLN A 33 28.80 3.25 49.56
N TRP A 34 29.13 4.21 48.70
CA TRP A 34 29.44 5.58 49.11
C TRP A 34 28.22 6.26 49.77
N ARG A 35 27.01 6.07 49.22
CA ARG A 35 25.75 6.60 49.79
C ARG A 35 25.41 5.96 51.15
N GLN A 36 25.66 4.66 51.31
CA GLN A 36 25.40 3.94 52.56
C GLN A 36 26.42 4.24 53.65
N SER A 37 27.61 4.73 53.29
CA SER A 37 28.68 5.00 54.27
C SER A 37 28.36 6.14 55.25
N ASN A 38 27.50 7.10 54.86
CA ASN A 38 27.12 8.24 55.70
C ASN A 38 25.77 8.82 55.24
N PRO A 39 24.79 9.05 56.13
CA PRO A 39 23.53 9.71 55.78
C PRO A 39 23.70 11.04 55.03
N ALA A 40 24.74 11.83 55.35
CA ALA A 40 25.02 13.10 54.67
C ALA A 40 25.36 12.93 53.17
N HIS A 41 25.91 11.78 52.77
CA HIS A 41 26.20 11.47 51.37
C HIS A 41 24.91 11.17 50.60
N ASP A 42 23.98 10.43 51.21
CA ASP A 42 22.67 10.15 50.60
C ASP A 42 21.85 11.44 50.43
N ASP A 43 21.84 12.30 51.45
CA ASP A 43 21.15 13.60 51.39
C ASP A 43 21.71 14.49 50.28
N ALA A 44 23.04 14.57 50.14
CA ALA A 44 23.68 15.34 49.09
C ALA A 44 23.38 14.78 47.69
N TYR A 45 23.35 13.45 47.53
CA TYR A 45 22.99 12.81 46.26
C TYR A 45 21.54 13.09 45.87
N ARG A 46 20.60 12.98 46.82
CA ARG A 46 19.19 13.31 46.61
C ARG A 46 18.97 14.78 46.25
N ALA A 47 19.74 15.69 46.85
CA ALA A 47 19.67 17.12 46.51
C ALA A 47 20.03 17.38 45.05
N VAL A 48 21.11 16.74 44.55
CA VAL A 48 21.52 16.84 43.13
C VAL A 48 20.46 16.25 42.21
N GLU A 49 19.90 15.09 42.57
CA GLU A 49 18.84 14.44 41.79
C GLU A 49 17.56 15.30 41.73
N ALA A 50 17.15 15.91 42.85
CA ALA A 50 15.96 16.77 42.91
C ALA A 50 16.09 18.00 42.00
N VAL A 51 17.26 18.66 42.02
CA VAL A 51 17.55 19.80 41.12
C VAL A 51 17.48 19.36 39.66
N TRP A 52 18.05 18.20 39.33
CA TRP A 52 18.01 17.68 37.96
C TRP A 52 16.57 17.36 37.49
N GLN A 53 15.77 16.71 38.32
CA GLN A 53 14.38 16.39 37.99
C GLN A 53 13.53 17.65 37.78
N ALA A 54 13.75 18.68 38.59
CA ALA A 54 13.08 19.98 38.43
C ALA A 54 13.37 20.62 37.06
N THR A 55 14.61 20.48 36.55
CA THR A 55 15.02 20.99 35.24
C THR A 55 14.53 20.11 34.07
N ALA A 56 14.32 18.81 34.30
CA ALA A 56 13.85 17.86 33.26
C ALA A 56 12.32 17.87 33.06
N ALA A 57 11.55 18.29 34.07
CA ALA A 57 10.08 18.28 34.02
C ALA A 57 9.47 19.17 32.90
N PRO A 58 9.99 20.37 32.59
CA PRO A 58 9.49 21.18 31.47
C PRO A 58 9.71 20.50 30.12
N GLY A 59 10.86 19.86 29.92
CA GLY A 59 11.21 19.17 28.67
C GLY A 59 10.34 17.94 28.41
N LYS A 60 10.06 17.14 29.44
CA LYS A 60 9.17 15.96 29.32
C LYS A 60 7.74 16.34 28.95
N ARG A 61 7.19 17.39 29.57
CA ARG A 61 5.83 17.88 29.28
C ARG A 61 5.69 18.44 27.86
N LEU A 62 6.77 19.00 27.29
CA LEU A 62 6.77 19.47 25.90
C LEU A 62 6.82 18.30 24.91
N ALA A 63 7.68 17.31 25.16
CA ALA A 63 7.81 16.11 24.32
C ALA A 63 6.51 15.28 24.26
N GLU A 64 5.79 15.16 25.39
CA GLU A 64 4.50 14.46 25.43
C GLU A 64 3.44 15.13 24.54
N LYS A 65 3.35 16.47 24.56
CA LYS A 65 2.42 17.22 23.71
C LYS A 65 2.75 17.10 22.22
N GLU A 66 4.02 17.13 21.85
CA GLU A 66 4.43 16.95 20.44
C GLU A 66 4.14 15.53 19.93
N SER A 67 4.31 14.52 20.77
CA SER A 67 4.05 13.12 20.40
C SER A 67 2.58 12.84 20.06
N ALA A 68 1.64 13.48 20.78
CA ALA A 68 0.21 13.31 20.57
C ALA A 68 -0.24 13.91 19.24
N VAL A 69 0.27 15.09 18.88
CA VAL A 69 -0.04 15.76 17.61
C VAL A 69 0.53 14.98 16.42
N LEU A 70 1.77 14.49 16.56
CA LEU A 70 2.42 13.72 15.50
C LEU A 70 1.73 12.37 15.26
N ALA A 71 1.24 11.71 16.31
CA ALA A 71 0.51 10.45 16.20
C ALA A 71 -0.77 10.61 15.35
N VAL A 72 -1.54 11.67 15.57
CA VAL A 72 -2.76 11.96 14.79
C VAL A 72 -2.42 12.15 13.31
N TYR A 73 -1.38 12.94 13.00
CA TYR A 73 -1.00 13.20 11.62
C TYR A 73 -0.51 11.93 10.88
N LEU A 74 0.28 11.11 11.56
CA LEU A 74 0.78 9.84 11.01
C LEU A 74 -0.34 8.82 10.76
N THR A 75 -1.36 8.77 11.62
CA THR A 75 -2.52 7.87 11.40
C THR A 75 -3.33 8.29 10.18
N ALA A 76 -3.58 9.59 10.00
CA ALA A 76 -4.28 10.12 8.83
C ALA A 76 -3.55 9.80 7.51
N ILE A 77 -2.23 10.00 7.44
CA ILE A 77 -1.43 9.67 6.25
C ILE A 77 -1.47 8.16 5.94
N LYS A 78 -1.37 7.30 6.96
CA LYS A 78 -1.41 5.84 6.77
C LYS A 78 -2.77 5.39 6.23
N GLN A 79 -3.86 5.98 6.73
CA GLN A 79 -5.21 5.65 6.30
C GLN A 79 -5.43 6.04 4.84
N GLU A 80 -5.05 7.25 4.45
CA GLU A 80 -5.15 7.74 3.06
C GLU A 80 -4.38 6.84 2.08
N LYS A 81 -3.13 6.47 2.42
CA LYS A 81 -2.32 5.55 1.59
C LYS A 81 -2.97 4.17 1.44
N ARG A 82 -3.64 3.66 2.48
CA ARG A 82 -4.34 2.36 2.43
C ARG A 82 -5.55 2.41 1.50
N HIS A 83 -6.36 3.48 1.57
CA HIS A 83 -7.50 3.67 0.68
C HIS A 83 -7.07 3.79 -0.79
N GLN A 84 -6.02 4.56 -1.07
CA GLN A 84 -5.48 4.69 -2.43
C GLN A 84 -4.95 3.36 -2.98
N ARG A 85 -4.25 2.57 -2.15
CA ARG A 85 -3.72 1.25 -2.56
C ARG A 85 -4.85 0.26 -2.85
N ALA A 86 -5.90 0.23 -2.01
CA ALA A 86 -7.06 -0.62 -2.24
C ALA A 86 -7.79 -0.27 -3.54
N ARG A 87 -8.01 1.04 -3.80
CA ARG A 87 -8.65 1.50 -5.04
C ARG A 87 -7.84 1.13 -6.29
N ARG A 88 -6.51 1.29 -6.25
CA ARG A 88 -5.63 0.88 -7.36
C ARG A 88 -5.68 -0.63 -7.60
N TRP A 89 -5.72 -1.43 -6.53
CA TRP A 89 -5.87 -2.89 -6.64
C TRP A 89 -7.19 -3.28 -7.28
N LEU A 90 -8.31 -2.67 -6.85
CA LEU A 90 -9.62 -2.94 -7.45
C LEU A 90 -9.66 -2.57 -8.94
N ILE A 91 -9.11 -1.40 -9.31
CA ILE A 91 -9.04 -0.97 -10.72
C ILE A 91 -8.16 -1.93 -11.54
N SER A 92 -7.00 -2.34 -11.00
CA SER A 92 -6.11 -3.26 -11.68
C SER A 92 -6.73 -4.65 -11.84
N ALA A 93 -7.43 -5.13 -10.82
CA ALA A 93 -8.13 -6.42 -10.87
C ALA A 93 -9.27 -6.38 -11.90
N SER A 94 -10.08 -5.31 -11.90
CA SER A 94 -11.16 -5.17 -12.88
C SER A 94 -10.63 -5.07 -14.31
N ALA A 95 -9.52 -4.35 -14.53
CA ALA A 95 -8.88 -4.26 -15.83
C ALA A 95 -8.35 -5.62 -16.30
N CYS A 96 -7.73 -6.38 -15.40
CA CYS A 96 -7.23 -7.73 -15.70
C CYS A 96 -8.39 -8.67 -16.07
N CYS A 97 -9.47 -8.68 -15.28
CA CYS A 97 -10.66 -9.47 -15.59
C CYS A 97 -11.28 -9.08 -16.95
N ALA A 98 -11.38 -7.78 -17.25
CA ALA A 98 -11.89 -7.31 -18.53
C ALA A 98 -11.03 -7.77 -19.72
N LEU A 99 -9.70 -7.73 -19.58
CA LEU A 99 -8.77 -8.22 -20.61
C LEU A 99 -8.88 -9.73 -20.82
N VAL A 100 -9.01 -10.51 -19.74
CA VAL A 100 -9.21 -11.96 -19.83
C VAL A 100 -10.53 -12.30 -20.52
N LEU A 101 -11.62 -11.64 -20.14
CA LEU A 101 -12.92 -11.84 -20.78
C LEU A 101 -12.88 -11.43 -22.26
N ALA A 102 -12.25 -10.29 -22.59
CA ALA A 102 -12.06 -9.86 -23.97
C ALA A 102 -11.23 -10.87 -24.78
N GLY A 103 -10.18 -11.44 -24.18
CA GLY A 103 -9.35 -12.47 -24.80
C GLY A 103 -10.11 -13.78 -25.07
N ILE A 104 -10.94 -14.22 -24.13
CA ILE A 104 -11.80 -15.40 -24.31
C ILE A 104 -12.79 -15.17 -25.45
N LEU A 105 -13.48 -14.02 -25.45
CA LEU A 105 -14.43 -13.66 -26.50
C LEU A 105 -13.76 -13.56 -27.88
N TRP A 106 -12.54 -13.03 -27.93
CA TRP A 106 -11.73 -13.00 -29.16
C TRP A 106 -11.36 -14.39 -29.66
N LEU A 107 -11.08 -15.33 -28.76
CA LEU A 107 -10.72 -16.70 -29.14
C LEU A 107 -11.94 -17.51 -29.61
N GLU A 108 -13.12 -17.28 -29.03
CA GLU A 108 -14.35 -17.95 -29.44
C GLU A 108 -14.88 -17.42 -30.79
N ASN A 109 -14.78 -16.11 -31.03
CA ASN A 109 -15.31 -15.49 -32.25
C ASN A 109 -14.42 -14.34 -32.73
N PRO A 110 -13.26 -14.63 -33.36
CA PRO A 110 -12.32 -13.60 -33.83
C PRO A 110 -12.90 -12.64 -34.88
N TYR A 111 -14.00 -13.03 -35.54
CA TYR A 111 -14.61 -12.28 -36.65
C TYR A 111 -15.97 -11.66 -36.28
N TRP A 112 -16.28 -11.52 -34.99
CA TRP A 112 -17.56 -10.98 -34.52
C TRP A 112 -17.91 -9.60 -35.12
N ILE A 113 -16.92 -8.75 -35.35
CA ILE A 113 -17.10 -7.43 -36.01
C ILE A 113 -17.50 -7.60 -37.49
N GLN A 114 -16.87 -8.54 -38.19
CA GLN A 114 -17.16 -8.82 -39.60
C GLN A 114 -18.54 -9.46 -39.77
N ASN A 115 -18.92 -10.34 -38.83
CA ASN A 115 -20.23 -10.98 -38.77
C ASN A 115 -21.36 -9.97 -38.50
N ALA A 116 -21.12 -8.94 -37.70
CA ALA A 116 -22.07 -7.85 -37.49
C ALA A 116 -22.30 -7.00 -38.77
N THR A 117 -21.34 -7.02 -39.71
CA THR A 117 -21.42 -6.29 -40.99
C THR A 117 -21.86 -7.16 -42.17
N ALA A 118 -22.09 -8.45 -41.96
CA ALA A 118 -22.53 -9.37 -43.01
C ALA A 118 -24.05 -9.31 -43.20
N SER A 119 -24.50 -9.24 -44.44
CA SER A 119 -25.93 -9.28 -44.80
C SER A 119 -26.52 -10.67 -44.54
N HIS A 120 -25.72 -11.73 -44.73
CA HIS A 120 -26.11 -13.12 -44.44
C HIS A 120 -24.91 -13.92 -43.89
N SER A 121 -25.13 -14.67 -42.81
CA SER A 121 -24.16 -15.57 -42.18
C SER A 121 -24.81 -16.89 -41.76
N ALA A 122 -24.01 -17.96 -41.74
CA ALA A 122 -24.37 -19.27 -41.18
C ALA A 122 -23.42 -19.62 -40.03
N SER A 123 -23.96 -20.07 -38.90
CA SER A 123 -23.17 -20.41 -37.71
C SER A 123 -22.34 -21.67 -37.93
N LYS A 124 -21.35 -21.91 -37.05
CA LYS A 124 -20.60 -23.19 -37.04
C LYS A 124 -21.56 -24.37 -36.89
N GLY A 125 -21.49 -25.29 -37.85
CA GLY A 125 -22.35 -26.49 -37.93
C GLY A 125 -23.73 -26.28 -38.57
N GLU A 126 -24.05 -25.07 -39.04
CA GLU A 126 -25.34 -24.75 -39.66
C GLU A 126 -25.17 -24.61 -41.19
N ARG A 127 -26.02 -25.28 -41.98
CA ARG A 127 -26.14 -25.03 -43.42
C ARG A 127 -27.46 -24.33 -43.71
N ARG A 128 -27.41 -23.24 -44.46
CA ARG A 128 -28.57 -22.40 -44.70
C ARG A 128 -28.78 -22.15 -46.19
N ASP A 129 -29.98 -22.40 -46.68
CA ASP A 129 -30.38 -22.01 -48.04
C ASP A 129 -30.96 -20.59 -47.99
N VAL A 130 -30.31 -19.66 -48.68
CA VAL A 130 -30.70 -18.24 -48.74
C VAL A 130 -31.24 -17.95 -50.13
N THR A 131 -32.49 -17.48 -50.20
CA THR A 131 -33.10 -17.00 -51.45
C THR A 131 -32.84 -15.51 -51.59
N LEU A 132 -32.21 -15.11 -52.69
CA LEU A 132 -31.84 -13.73 -52.98
C LEU A 132 -33.01 -12.96 -53.63
N ALA A 133 -32.90 -11.64 -53.71
CA ALA A 133 -33.91 -10.77 -54.30
C ALA A 133 -34.20 -11.04 -55.79
N ASP A 134 -33.25 -11.66 -56.51
CA ASP A 134 -33.39 -12.10 -57.91
C ASP A 134 -34.05 -13.49 -58.04
N GLY A 135 -34.46 -14.11 -56.93
CA GLY A 135 -35.04 -15.45 -56.88
C GLY A 135 -34.02 -16.59 -56.95
N SER A 136 -32.72 -16.29 -57.04
CA SER A 136 -31.68 -17.30 -57.00
C SER A 136 -31.46 -17.85 -55.59
N ARG A 137 -30.95 -19.07 -55.49
CA ARG A 137 -30.67 -19.74 -54.22
C ARG A 137 -29.17 -19.92 -54.03
N VAL A 138 -28.69 -19.54 -52.85
CA VAL A 138 -27.30 -19.76 -52.42
C VAL A 138 -27.33 -20.66 -51.20
N LEU A 139 -26.71 -21.83 -51.33
CA LEU A 139 -26.45 -22.71 -50.21
C LEU A 139 -25.20 -22.21 -49.49
N LEU A 140 -25.38 -21.69 -48.28
CA LEU A 140 -24.31 -21.26 -47.40
C LEU A 140 -23.88 -22.45 -46.53
N ASP A 141 -22.62 -22.85 -46.64
CA ASP A 141 -22.04 -23.91 -45.81
C ASP A 141 -21.72 -23.39 -44.39
N ALA A 142 -21.48 -24.31 -43.47
CA ALA A 142 -21.14 -23.98 -42.09
C ALA A 142 -19.89 -23.09 -42.02
N ASP A 143 -19.90 -22.11 -41.12
CA ASP A 143 -18.80 -21.15 -41.00
C ASP A 143 -18.57 -20.45 -42.35
N SER A 144 -19.63 -19.85 -42.92
CA SER A 144 -19.53 -18.96 -44.11
C SER A 144 -20.38 -17.69 -43.94
N ALA A 145 -19.87 -16.56 -44.42
CA ALA A 145 -20.57 -15.28 -44.45
C ALA A 145 -20.40 -14.61 -45.82
N PHE A 146 -21.40 -13.89 -46.31
CA PHE A 146 -21.29 -13.19 -47.58
C PHE A 146 -22.15 -11.94 -47.67
N ASN A 147 -21.67 -10.99 -48.46
CA ASN A 147 -22.41 -9.81 -48.88
C ASN A 147 -22.75 -9.91 -50.37
N VAL A 148 -23.95 -9.46 -50.71
CA VAL A 148 -24.39 -9.39 -52.11
C VAL A 148 -24.70 -7.95 -52.44
N GLU A 149 -24.12 -7.50 -53.55
CA GLU A 149 -24.45 -6.24 -54.17
C GLU A 149 -24.98 -6.50 -55.60
N PHE A 150 -26.17 -6.01 -55.87
CA PHE A 150 -26.77 -6.03 -57.19
C PHE A 150 -26.44 -4.73 -57.92
N THR A 151 -25.77 -4.82 -59.07
CA THR A 151 -25.46 -3.67 -59.92
C THR A 151 -26.18 -3.81 -61.28
N PRO A 152 -26.40 -2.70 -62.03
CA PRO A 152 -27.04 -2.77 -63.35
C PRO A 152 -26.30 -3.64 -64.39
N GLN A 153 -25.02 -3.94 -64.13
CA GLN A 153 -24.14 -4.71 -65.01
C GLN A 153 -23.96 -6.17 -64.57
N GLY A 154 -24.53 -6.56 -63.44
CA GLY A 154 -24.45 -7.93 -62.91
C GLY A 154 -24.48 -8.01 -61.39
N ARG A 155 -24.37 -9.25 -60.89
CA ARG A 155 -24.35 -9.57 -59.44
C ARG A 155 -22.91 -9.73 -58.96
N ARG A 156 -22.55 -9.04 -57.88
CA ARG A 156 -21.26 -9.23 -57.20
C ARG A 156 -21.49 -9.85 -55.83
N VAL A 157 -20.84 -10.99 -55.60
CA VAL A 157 -20.89 -11.72 -54.32
C VAL A 157 -19.52 -11.59 -53.67
N HIS A 158 -19.48 -10.96 -52.51
CA HIS A 158 -18.29 -10.85 -51.69
C HIS A 158 -18.35 -11.91 -50.60
N LEU A 159 -17.56 -12.96 -50.76
CA LEU A 159 -17.40 -13.96 -49.70
C LEU A 159 -16.53 -13.33 -48.60
N LEU A 160 -17.08 -13.25 -47.40
CA LEU A 160 -16.35 -12.92 -46.20
C LEU A 160 -15.93 -14.26 -45.61
N LEU A 161 -14.68 -14.65 -45.90
CA LEU A 161 -14.07 -15.80 -45.24
C LEU A 161 -13.92 -15.48 -43.76
N TRP A 162 -14.05 -16.51 -42.91
CA TRP A 162 -13.87 -16.42 -41.46
C TRP A 162 -12.39 -16.20 -41.20
#